data_AF-A0A517D6E6-F1
#
_entry.id   AF-A0A517D6E6-F1
#
_cell.length_a   1.000
_cell.length_b   1.000
_cell.length_c   1.000
_cell.angle_alpha   90.00
_cell.angle_beta   90.00
_cell.angle_gamma   90.00
#
_symmetry.space_group_name_H-M   'P 1'
#
loop_
_entity.id
_entity.type
_entity.pdbx_description
1 polymer ?
#
loop_
_entity_poly.entity_id
_entity_poly.type
_entity_poly.pdbx_seq_one_letter_code
_entity_poly.pdbx_strand_id
1 'polypeptide(L)'
;MDFDEIMTQIAANEKRRLEDLRAKAYMDHRLSEMMAFAFNDPAKMPKVEEAYPFVKDENEQAEQQSVSEPEWKKDQLLLMQQAQRIKQFNKNKGGGS
;
A
#
# COMPACT_ATOMS: atom_id res chain seq x y z
N MET A 1 -7.91 26.71 -31.76
CA MET A 1 -8.04 27.19 -30.38
C MET A 1 -8.97 28.38 -30.40
N ASP A 2 -10.24 28.07 -30.34
CA ASP A 2 -11.28 29.05 -30.10
C ASP A 2 -11.33 29.39 -28.60
N PHE A 3 -11.87 30.56 -28.23
CA PHE A 3 -11.95 30.99 -26.83
C PHE A 3 -12.74 29.99 -25.97
N ASP A 4 -13.78 29.38 -26.55
CA ASP A 4 -14.61 28.37 -25.89
C ASP A 4 -13.81 27.07 -25.60
N GLU A 5 -12.95 26.64 -26.53
CA GLU A 5 -12.06 25.49 -26.32
C GLU A 5 -11.06 25.74 -25.18
N ILE A 6 -10.58 26.98 -25.01
CA ILE A 6 -9.67 27.34 -23.92
C ILE A 6 -10.42 27.32 -22.58
N MET A 7 -11.62 27.90 -22.53
CA MET A 7 -12.42 27.95 -21.30
C MET A 7 -12.85 26.55 -20.84
N THR A 8 -13.23 25.68 -21.78
CA THR A 8 -13.56 24.28 -21.48
C THR A 8 -12.34 23.51 -20.98
N GLN A 9 -11.15 23.72 -21.55
CA GLN A 9 -9.91 23.11 -21.06
C GLN A 9 -9.52 23.59 -19.67
N ILE A 10 -9.67 24.89 -19.38
CA ILE A 10 -9.41 25.44 -18.04
C ILE A 10 -10.33 24.78 -17.01
N ALA A 11 -11.64 24.69 -17.30
CA ALA A 11 -12.61 24.04 -16.43
C ALA A 11 -12.30 22.55 -16.22
N ALA A 12 -11.90 21.83 -17.28
CA ALA A 12 -11.51 20.43 -17.20
C ALA A 12 -10.26 20.21 -16.34
N ASN A 13 -9.26 21.09 -16.46
CA ASN A 13 -8.04 21.04 -15.67
C ASN A 13 -8.32 21.29 -14.18
N GLU A 14 -9.15 22.29 -13.87
CA GLU A 14 -9.53 22.58 -12.48
C GLU A 14 -10.30 21.42 -11.85
N LYS A 15 -11.22 20.81 -12.61
CA LYS A 15 -11.94 19.62 -12.16
C LYS A 15 -11.00 18.46 -11.83
N ARG A 16 -10.04 18.15 -12.72
CA ARG A 16 -9.04 17.09 -12.47
C ARG A 16 -8.22 17.37 -11.21
N ARG A 17 -7.76 18.61 -11.05
CA ARG A 17 -7.01 19.03 -9.87
C ARG A 17 -7.81 18.85 -8.58
N LEU A 18 -9.10 19.19 -8.59
CA LEU A 18 -9.98 18.99 -7.44
C LEU A 18 -10.22 17.50 -7.14
N GLU A 19 -10.36 16.66 -8.16
CA GLU A 19 -10.49 15.21 -8.01
C GLU A 19 -9.23 14.61 -7.40
N ASP A 20 -8.04 15.00 -7.86
CA ASP A 20 -6.75 14.56 -7.30
C ASP A 20 -6.59 14.95 -5.83
N LEU A 21 -6.98 16.18 -5.47
CA LEU A 21 -6.94 16.65 -4.08
C LEU A 21 -7.90 15.87 -3.18
N ARG A 22 -9.10 15.57 -3.67
CA ARG A 22 -10.08 14.75 -2.94
C ARG A 22 -9.60 13.33 -2.74
N ALA A 23 -9.05 12.71 -3.80
CA ALA A 23 -8.48 11.38 -3.71
C ALA A 23 -7.36 11.33 -2.67
N LYS A 24 -6.43 12.30 -2.71
CA LYS A 24 -5.35 12.40 -1.73
C LYS A 24 -5.87 12.53 -0.30
N ALA A 25 -6.82 13.43 -0.05
CA ALA A 25 -7.41 13.62 1.27
C ALA A 25 -8.09 12.35 1.81
N TYR A 26 -8.79 11.62 0.93
CA TYR A 26 -9.40 10.34 1.29
C TYR A 26 -8.35 9.28 1.68
N MET A 27 -7.27 9.15 0.91
CA MET A 27 -6.18 8.21 1.19
C MET A 27 -5.49 8.55 2.51
N ASP A 28 -5.16 9.82 2.75
CA ASP A 28 -4.49 10.27 3.97
C ASP A 28 -5.35 10.01 5.22
N HIS A 29 -6.67 10.26 5.13
CA HIS A 29 -7.61 9.96 6.21
C HIS A 29 -7.64 8.46 6.54
N ARG A 30 -7.80 7.60 5.52
CA ARG A 30 -7.80 6.14 5.70
C ARG A 30 -6.49 5.62 6.25
N LEU A 31 -5.36 6.19 5.83
CA LEU A 31 -4.06 5.85 6.38
C LEU A 31 -3.95 6.20 7.87
N SER A 32 -4.44 7.37 8.27
CA SER A 32 -4.46 7.80 9.67
C SER A 32 -5.32 6.87 10.53
N GLU A 33 -6.50 6.47 10.03
CA GLU A 33 -7.33 5.45 10.67
C GLU A 33 -6.58 4.13 10.82
N MET A 34 -5.95 3.63 9.74
CA MET A 34 -5.17 2.38 9.78
C MET A 34 -4.01 2.45 10.77
N MET A 35 -3.29 3.58 10.85
CA MET A 35 -2.24 3.78 11.84
C MET A 35 -2.81 3.76 13.26
N ALA A 36 -3.92 4.45 13.52
CA ALA A 36 -4.56 4.44 14.83
C ALA A 36 -4.98 3.01 15.27
N PHE A 37 -5.51 2.21 14.34
CA PHE A 37 -5.83 0.80 14.61
C PHE A 37 -4.57 -0.05 14.85
N ALA A 38 -3.51 0.14 14.07
CA ALA A 38 -2.27 -0.62 14.22
C ALA A 38 -1.60 -0.41 15.59
N PHE A 39 -1.66 0.80 16.15
CA PHE A 39 -1.08 1.10 17.46
C PHE A 39 -1.96 0.68 18.64
N ASN A 40 -3.28 0.71 18.51
CA ASN A 40 -4.20 0.47 19.63
C ASN A 40 -4.74 -0.98 19.68
N ASP A 41 -5.17 -1.54 18.54
CA ASP A 41 -5.74 -2.88 18.45
C ASP A 41 -5.52 -3.49 17.05
N PRO A 42 -4.38 -4.17 16.83
CA PRO A 42 -4.04 -4.73 15.52
C PRO A 42 -4.98 -5.87 15.08
N ALA A 43 -5.79 -6.44 15.97
CA ALA A 43 -6.76 -7.49 15.62
C ALA A 43 -8.02 -6.94 14.92
N LYS A 44 -8.31 -5.63 15.06
CA LYS A 44 -9.46 -4.94 14.45
C LYS A 44 -9.10 -4.18 13.17
N MET A 45 -7.94 -4.45 12.58
CA MET A 45 -7.53 -3.80 11.33
C MET A 45 -8.56 -4.12 10.22
N PRO A 46 -9.15 -3.10 9.55
CA PRO A 46 -10.09 -3.32 8.47
C PRO A 46 -9.40 -4.05 7.31
N LYS A 47 -10.13 -4.94 6.63
CA LYS A 47 -9.58 -5.65 5.47
C LYS A 47 -9.36 -4.67 4.32
N VAL A 48 -8.41 -4.97 3.44
CA VAL A 48 -8.05 -4.12 2.29
C VAL A 48 -9.26 -3.74 1.44
N GLU A 49 -10.20 -4.68 1.29
CA GLU A 49 -11.46 -4.51 0.54
C GLU A 49 -12.47 -3.55 1.20
N GLU A 50 -12.39 -3.35 2.52
CA GLU A 50 -13.27 -2.44 3.28
C GLU A 50 -12.69 -1.02 3.35
N ALA A 51 -11.36 -0.91 3.35
CA ALA A 51 -10.65 0.36 3.34
C ALA A 51 -10.72 1.06 1.97
N TYR A 52 -10.67 0.27 0.90
CA TYR A 52 -10.60 0.75 -0.48
C TYR A 52 -11.67 0.08 -1.36
N PRO A 53 -12.89 0.64 -1.43
CA PRO A 53 -13.99 0.06 -2.20
C PRO A 53 -13.71 -0.07 -3.71
N PHE A 54 -12.78 0.74 -4.25
CA PHE A 54 -12.38 0.72 -5.66
C PHE A 54 -11.59 -0.54 -6.06
N VAL A 55 -11.07 -1.30 -5.10
CA VAL A 55 -10.33 -2.56 -5.38
C VAL A 55 -11.27 -3.69 -5.77
N LYS A 56 -12.56 -3.62 -5.40
CA LYS A 56 -13.55 -4.62 -5.82
C LYS A 56 -13.80 -4.60 -7.32
N ASP A 57 -13.79 -3.42 -7.93
CA ASP A 57 -14.08 -3.26 -9.36
C ASP A 57 -12.92 -3.72 -10.26
N GLU A 58 -11.68 -3.71 -9.76
CA GLU A 58 -10.49 -4.17 -10.50
C GLU A 58 -10.29 -5.70 -10.40
N ASN A 59 -10.74 -6.34 -9.33
CA ASN A 59 -10.54 -7.78 -9.11
C ASN A 59 -11.32 -8.65 -10.10
N GLU A 60 -12.47 -8.21 -10.63
CA GLU A 60 -13.23 -8.97 -11.63
C GLU A 60 -12.51 -9.03 -13.00
N GLN A 61 -11.55 -8.13 -13.26
CA GLN A 61 -10.75 -8.13 -14.50
C GLN A 61 -9.36 -8.76 -14.34
N ALA A 62 -8.88 -8.93 -13.10
CA ALA A 62 -7.52 -9.38 -12.80
C ALA A 62 -7.36 -10.90 -12.58
N GLU A 63 -8.44 -11.69 -12.58
CA GLU A 63 -8.36 -13.16 -12.36
C GLU A 63 -7.56 -13.91 -13.44
N GLN A 64 -7.17 -13.28 -14.56
CA GLN A 64 -6.43 -13.93 -15.64
C GLN A 64 -4.90 -13.79 -15.56
N GLN A 65 -4.32 -13.01 -14.64
CA GLN A 65 -2.87 -12.86 -14.57
C GLN A 65 -2.26 -13.68 -13.42
N SER A 66 -1.93 -14.93 -13.79
CA SER A 66 -0.87 -15.80 -13.26
C SER A 66 -0.27 -15.42 -11.91
N VAL A 67 -0.52 -16.30 -10.95
CA VAL A 67 0.11 -16.43 -9.63
C VAL A 67 1.65 -16.46 -9.76
N SER A 68 2.28 -15.29 -9.82
CA SER A 68 3.70 -15.15 -9.53
C SER A 68 3.82 -14.75 -8.08
N GLU A 69 4.55 -15.54 -7.28
CA GLU A 69 4.78 -15.23 -5.87
C GLU A 69 5.28 -13.79 -5.72
N PRO A 70 4.61 -12.95 -4.91
CA PRO A 70 4.98 -11.56 -4.74
C PRO A 70 6.44 -11.42 -4.33
N GLU A 71 7.21 -10.57 -5.02
CA GLU A 71 8.66 -10.41 -4.82
C GLU A 71 9.05 -10.14 -3.36
N TRP A 72 8.22 -9.37 -2.63
CA TRP A 72 8.42 -9.07 -1.22
C TRP A 72 8.49 -10.32 -0.31
N LYS A 73 7.82 -11.43 -0.68
CA LYS A 73 7.88 -12.68 0.08
C LYS A 73 9.26 -13.33 -0.03
N LYS A 74 9.92 -13.18 -1.19
CA LYS A 74 11.29 -13.69 -1.40
C LYS A 74 12.28 -12.88 -0.57
N ASP A 75 12.11 -11.58 -0.51
CA ASP A 75 12.94 -10.69 0.31
C ASP A 75 12.76 -10.96 1.81
N GLN A 76 11.53 -11.23 2.26
CA GLN A 76 11.24 -11.59 3.65
C GLN A 76 11.96 -12.89 4.06
N LEU A 77 11.96 -13.90 3.19
CA LEU A 77 12.67 -15.16 3.42
C LEU A 77 14.19 -14.96 3.49
N LEU A 78 14.74 -14.13 2.60
CA LEU A 78 16.17 -13.81 2.58
C LEU A 78 16.59 -13.10 3.88
N LEU A 79 15.78 -12.15 4.34
CA LEU A 79 16.01 -11.44 5.60
C LEU A 79 15.99 -12.41 6.80
N MET A 80 15.01 -13.32 6.87
CA MET A 80 14.95 -14.34 7.93
C MET A 80 16.19 -15.23 7.94
N GLN A 81 16.66 -15.68 6.77
CA GLN A 81 17.86 -16.51 6.66
C GLN A 81 19.11 -15.78 7.17
N GLN A 82 19.26 -14.50 6.83
CA GLN A 82 20.36 -13.67 7.32
C GLN A 82 20.29 -13.44 8.84
N ALA A 83 19.11 -13.15 9.38
CA ALA A 83 18.92 -12.99 10.81
C ALA A 83 19.24 -14.27 11.59
N GLN A 84 18.89 -15.45 11.06
CA GLN A 84 19.26 -16.73 11.65
C GLN A 84 20.78 -16.94 11.67
N ARG A 85 21.49 -16.60 10.58
CA ARG A 85 22.96 -16.67 10.53
C ARG A 85 23.61 -15.77 11.58
N ILE A 86 23.12 -14.54 11.75
CA ILE A 86 23.62 -13.61 12.78
C ILE A 86 23.38 -14.16 14.19
N LYS A 87 22.20 -14.72 14.47
CA LYS A 87 21.90 -15.36 15.77
C LYS A 87 22.84 -16.53 16.06
N GLN A 88 23.12 -17.37 15.06
CA GLN A 88 24.06 -18.49 15.22
C GLN A 88 25.50 -18.01 15.42
N PHE A 89 25.93 -16.99 14.69
CA PHE A 89 27.25 -16.38 14.88
C PHE A 89 27.42 -15.80 16.29
N ASN A 90 26.41 -15.05 16.78
CA ASN A 90 26.43 -14.49 18.13
C ASN A 90 26.40 -15.57 19.22
N LYS A 91 25.67 -16.68 19.00
CA LYS A 91 25.66 -17.83 19.91
C LYS A 91 27.02 -18.53 19.96
N ASN A 92 27.71 -18.64 18.83
CA ASN A 92 29.04 -19.26 18.75
C ASN A 92 30.15 -18.35 19.31
N LYS A 93 29.97 -17.02 19.25
CA LYS A 93 30.93 -16.04 19.79
C LYS A 93 30.73 -15.74 21.28
N GLY A 94 29.57 -16.11 21.85
CA GLY A 94 29.21 -15.92 23.26
C GLY A 94 29.34 -17.15 24.16
N GLY A 95 29.89 -18.27 23.68
CA GLY A 95 30.18 -19.47 24.47
C GLY A 95 31.58 -19.46 25.11
N GLY A 96 31.99 -18.33 25.67
CA GLY A 96 33.30 -18.13 26.30
C GLY A 96 33.19 -17.30 27.57
N SER A 97 32.49 -17.83 28.57
CA SER A 97 32.65 -17.58 30.01
C SER A 97 31.96 -18.69 30.78
#